data_AF-A0A1F4BMB6-F1
#
_entry.id   AF-A0A1F4BMB6-F1
#
_cell.length_a   1.000
_cell.length_b   1.000
_cell.length_c   1.000
_cell.angle_alpha   90.00
_cell.angle_beta   90.00
_cell.angle_gamma   90.00
#
_symmetry.space_group_name_H-M   'P 1'
#
loop_
_entity.id
_entity.type
_entity.pdbx_description
1 polymer ?
#
loop_
_entity_poly.entity_id
_entity_poly.type
_entity_poly.pdbx_seq_one_letter_code
_entity_poly.pdbx_strand_id
1 'polypeptide(L)'
;MLLRFLKSASALYQSPRRRRARARLREGVAAYVCADRPRAMERCERSLESDASYADAWYWRAVLWLMDGDNTRALECLERALQLVPGSEPYLCAKGDALLLDKREQEALDVFARALSEGDASPDQRESTPALRAHPVWLKHLSSVTMPRPRAEYACAQGLPSLRLEHVAASHYSNYAALLANSSRIGKAIEFFERAAAGDPEFPFPHAALALIHTLNRNCSQAVAHALAAKRAGVEVLPDCNDLCLLDAALALGQRPGELDDFLDWTPLWSSDPESALASLPKVDESSFVPPVRSPLTCFIACDVRYFVEHAQALIWSIHDHCAHAGVHVHFFAAPGEAGAGFEALRRQAAPLAMHASYESVDFERYGGRARYCAHARYGRLYQWVMANEGRVALLDADSLVRGDLVAATQGLGDIALVYAVDEPIWHRVLSGFSTYRPSAQSRRFLGRMAGLAALNLTGGRARYSLDQTALYVCATLARADGTPIDTLPLEYCDTTFQDHSLVWSVTQSKQLAGRFQELKSRILQRDGEEGLVLSGQR
;
A
#
# COMPACT_ATOMS: atom_id res chain seq x y z
N MET A 1 57.97 24.27 20.93
CA MET A 1 56.70 25.01 20.70
C MET A 1 55.53 24.07 20.35
N LEU A 2 55.71 23.03 19.51
CA LEU A 2 54.67 22.01 19.23
C LEU A 2 54.18 21.21 20.46
N LEU A 3 55.07 20.90 21.42
CA LEU A 3 54.70 20.18 22.66
C LEU A 3 53.83 20.99 23.64
N ARG A 4 53.78 22.33 23.52
CA ARG A 4 52.86 23.19 24.29
C ARG A 4 51.46 23.23 23.65
N PHE A 5 51.36 23.08 22.33
CA PHE A 5 50.11 23.05 21.58
C PHE A 5 49.34 21.72 21.75
N LEU A 6 50.07 20.59 21.85
CA LEU A 6 49.46 19.29 22.14
C LEU A 6 49.01 19.15 23.61
N LYS A 7 49.72 19.78 24.57
CA LYS A 7 49.26 19.87 25.97
C LYS A 7 48.07 20.81 26.16
N SER A 8 47.91 21.85 25.34
CA SER A 8 46.72 22.73 25.41
C SER A 8 45.46 22.08 24.85
N ALA A 9 45.58 21.22 23.84
CA ALA A 9 44.44 20.45 23.32
C ALA A 9 43.93 19.40 24.34
N SER A 10 44.84 18.73 25.07
CA SER A 10 44.45 17.81 26.15
C SER A 10 43.98 18.52 27.43
N ALA A 11 44.46 19.73 27.70
CA ALA A 11 44.04 20.55 28.84
C ALA A 11 42.62 21.12 28.67
N LEU A 12 42.21 21.45 27.43
CA LEU A 12 40.84 21.87 27.11
C LEU A 12 39.80 20.77 27.39
N TYR A 13 40.16 19.48 27.23
CA TYR A 13 39.33 18.33 27.60
C TYR A 13 39.18 18.11 29.12
N GLN A 14 40.00 18.77 29.94
CA GLN A 14 40.09 18.54 31.38
C GLN A 14 39.73 19.76 32.24
N SER A 15 39.16 20.82 31.67
CA SER A 15 38.74 21.98 32.47
C SER A 15 37.65 21.58 33.49
N PRO A 16 37.68 22.10 34.74
CA PRO A 16 36.63 21.82 35.73
C PRO A 16 35.22 22.21 35.27
N ARG A 17 35.12 23.17 34.34
CA ARG A 17 33.88 23.58 33.68
C ARG A 17 33.38 22.51 32.71
N ARG A 18 34.25 22.01 31.82
CA ARG A 18 33.92 20.94 30.87
C ARG A 18 33.60 19.61 31.54
N ARG A 19 34.30 19.26 32.63
CA ARG A 19 33.95 18.08 33.45
C ARG A 19 32.54 18.19 34.06
N ARG A 20 32.18 19.37 34.57
CA ARG A 20 30.84 19.64 35.10
C ARG A 20 29.78 19.60 34.01
N ALA A 21 30.04 20.18 32.84
CA ALA A 21 29.17 20.10 31.68
C ALA A 21 28.92 18.64 31.28
N ARG A 22 29.98 17.85 31.08
CA ARG A 22 29.88 16.41 30.76
C ARG A 22 29.10 15.60 31.80
N ALA A 23 29.29 15.87 33.09
CA ALA A 23 28.55 15.19 34.15
C ALA A 23 27.05 15.50 34.08
N ARG A 24 26.69 16.78 33.93
CA ARG A 24 25.29 17.21 33.79
C ARG A 24 24.64 16.66 32.53
N LEU A 25 25.37 16.64 31.41
CA LEU A 25 24.89 16.03 30.18
C LEU A 25 24.59 14.54 30.36
N ARG A 26 25.46 13.79 31.05
CA ARG A 26 25.20 12.37 31.36
C ARG A 26 23.93 12.17 32.16
N GLU A 27 23.64 13.05 33.13
CA GLU A 27 22.38 13.03 33.86
C GLU A 27 21.18 13.33 32.93
N GLY A 28 21.34 14.25 31.98
CA GLY A 28 20.32 14.56 30.97
C GLY A 28 20.03 13.39 30.04
N VAL A 29 21.07 12.70 29.55
CA VAL A 29 20.92 11.49 28.74
C VAL A 29 20.27 10.36 29.53
N ALA A 30 20.61 10.19 30.81
CA ALA A 30 19.95 9.21 31.66
C ALA A 30 18.46 9.53 31.85
N ALA A 31 18.11 10.80 32.12
CA ALA A 31 16.72 11.23 32.22
C ALA A 31 15.95 11.02 30.91
N TYR A 32 16.60 11.29 29.78
CA TYR A 32 16.06 11.03 28.45
C TYR A 32 15.73 9.55 28.24
N VAL A 33 16.64 8.63 28.60
CA VAL A 33 16.40 7.18 28.48
C VAL A 33 15.26 6.72 29.40
N CYS A 34 15.09 7.37 30.56
CA CYS A 34 13.94 7.18 31.45
C CYS A 34 12.64 7.86 30.96
N ALA A 35 12.62 8.42 29.75
CA ALA A 35 11.52 9.19 29.17
C ALA A 35 11.13 10.46 29.97
N ASP A 36 11.99 10.95 30.88
CA ASP A 36 11.82 12.20 31.62
C ASP A 36 12.40 13.37 30.82
N ARG A 37 11.64 13.82 29.81
CA ARG A 37 12.07 14.90 28.89
C ARG A 37 12.29 16.25 29.58
N PRO A 38 11.42 16.72 30.51
CA PRO A 38 11.66 17.98 31.19
C PRO A 38 12.98 17.99 31.96
N ARG A 39 13.28 16.90 32.66
CA ARG A 39 14.56 16.77 33.36
C ARG A 39 15.73 16.63 32.40
N ALA A 40 15.57 15.91 31.30
CA ALA A 40 16.60 15.82 30.27
C ALA A 40 16.99 17.20 29.72
N MET A 41 15.98 18.05 29.44
CA MET A 41 16.19 19.42 28.99
C MET A 41 16.87 20.28 30.06
N GLU A 42 16.37 20.27 31.31
CA GLU A 42 16.99 21.00 32.44
C GLU A 42 18.48 20.66 32.58
N ARG A 43 18.82 19.38 32.48
CA ARG A 43 20.20 18.90 32.62
C ARG A 43 21.08 19.28 31.42
N CYS A 44 20.53 19.27 30.21
CA CYS A 44 21.23 19.76 29.03
C CYS A 44 21.51 21.27 29.12
N GLU A 45 20.55 22.08 29.56
CA GLU A 45 20.73 23.52 29.74
C GLU A 45 21.78 23.82 30.80
N ARG A 46 21.73 23.14 31.95
CA ARG A 46 22.76 23.27 32.98
C ARG A 46 24.13 22.79 32.51
N SER A 47 24.20 21.87 31.56
CA SER A 47 25.47 21.50 30.92
C SER A 47 26.03 22.68 30.11
N LEU A 48 25.20 23.35 29.31
CA LEU A 48 25.58 24.52 28.52
C LEU A 48 25.94 25.73 29.40
N GLU A 49 25.30 25.93 30.56
CA GLU A 49 25.71 26.94 31.55
C GLU A 49 27.11 26.68 32.11
N SER A 50 27.50 25.41 32.27
CA SER A 50 28.84 25.05 32.75
C SER A 50 29.91 25.31 31.69
N ASP A 51 29.61 24.94 30.44
CA ASP A 51 30.49 25.14 29.29
C ASP A 51 29.67 25.26 28.00
N ALA A 52 29.45 26.50 27.55
CA ALA A 52 28.72 26.79 26.31
C ALA A 52 29.47 26.32 25.05
N SER A 53 30.75 25.95 25.17
CA SER A 53 31.55 25.37 24.08
C SER A 53 31.50 23.83 24.05
N TYR A 54 30.66 23.20 24.89
CA TYR A 54 30.50 21.76 24.93
C TYR A 54 29.49 21.29 23.88
N ALA A 55 29.99 20.90 22.71
CA ALA A 55 29.18 20.58 21.53
C ALA A 55 28.15 19.45 21.75
N ASP A 56 28.49 18.41 22.52
CA ASP A 56 27.56 17.31 22.81
C ASP A 56 26.26 17.80 23.48
N ALA A 57 26.34 18.84 24.32
CA ALA A 57 25.17 19.38 24.99
C ALA A 57 24.24 20.16 24.02
N TRP A 58 24.81 20.80 23.00
CA TRP A 58 24.03 21.40 21.91
C TRP A 58 23.34 20.32 21.07
N TYR A 59 24.05 19.24 20.73
CA TYR A 59 23.48 18.09 20.03
C TYR A 59 22.31 17.46 20.80
N TRP A 60 22.48 17.16 22.08
CA TRP A 60 21.41 16.55 22.89
C TRP A 60 20.22 17.48 23.11
N ARG A 61 20.46 18.79 23.22
CA ARG A 61 19.37 19.77 23.22
C ARG A 61 18.58 19.75 21.91
N ALA A 62 19.26 19.59 20.77
CA ALA A 62 18.59 19.44 19.49
C ALA A 62 17.72 18.17 19.41
N VAL A 63 18.25 17.03 19.87
CA VAL A 63 17.49 15.76 19.92
C VAL A 63 16.19 15.93 20.72
N LEU A 64 16.24 16.64 21.86
CA LEU A 64 15.06 16.93 22.66
C LEU A 64 14.06 17.83 21.90
N TRP A 65 14.54 18.88 21.23
CA TRP A 65 13.68 19.74 20.40
C TRP A 65 13.01 18.99 19.24
N LEU A 66 13.72 18.08 18.56
CA LEU A 66 13.12 17.24 17.51
C LEU A 66 11.99 16.36 18.04
N MET A 67 12.12 15.85 19.28
CA MET A 67 11.06 15.06 19.91
C MET A 67 9.86 15.88 20.36
N ASP A 68 10.05 17.18 20.58
CA ASP A 68 8.98 18.14 20.85
C ASP A 68 8.40 18.72 19.54
N GLY A 69 8.96 18.36 18.38
CA GLY A 69 8.54 18.82 17.06
C GLY A 69 9.03 20.22 16.67
N ASP A 70 9.91 20.84 17.47
CA ASP A 70 10.51 22.14 17.17
C ASP A 70 11.79 21.96 16.32
N ASN A 71 11.58 21.64 15.04
CA ASN A 71 12.66 21.36 14.09
C ASN A 71 13.58 22.58 13.89
N THR A 72 13.03 23.80 13.96
CA THR A 72 13.79 25.05 13.81
C THR A 72 14.83 25.20 14.91
N ARG A 73 14.42 25.08 16.18
CA ARG A 73 15.37 25.17 17.30
C ARG A 73 16.37 24.02 17.32
N ALA A 74 15.94 22.83 16.87
CA ALA A 74 16.85 21.71 16.71
C ALA A 74 17.95 22.02 15.69
N LEU A 75 17.60 22.55 14.52
CA LEU A 75 18.56 22.96 13.49
C LEU A 75 19.54 24.01 14.00
N GLU A 76 19.08 25.05 14.71
CA GLU A 76 19.96 26.05 15.33
C GLU A 76 20.96 25.43 16.31
N CYS A 77 20.49 24.49 17.16
CA CYS A 77 21.35 23.79 18.10
C CYS A 77 22.38 22.91 17.38
N LEU A 78 22.01 22.22 16.30
CA LEU A 78 22.90 21.37 15.51
C LEU A 78 23.94 22.20 14.74
N GLU A 79 23.54 23.36 14.21
CA GLU A 79 24.47 24.30 13.59
C GLU A 79 25.49 24.80 14.61
N ARG A 80 25.06 25.09 15.84
CA ARG A 80 25.99 25.48 16.90
C ARG A 80 26.95 24.35 17.28
N ALA A 81 26.47 23.11 17.35
CA ALA A 81 27.30 21.94 17.60
C ALA A 81 28.35 21.75 16.48
N LEU A 82 27.95 21.90 15.21
CA LEU A 82 28.81 21.78 14.02
C LEU A 82 29.81 22.94 13.89
N GLN A 83 29.50 24.14 14.37
CA GLN A 83 30.47 25.24 14.45
C GLN A 83 31.60 24.93 15.44
N LEU A 84 31.28 24.23 16.54
CA LEU A 84 32.24 23.86 17.58
C LEU A 84 33.07 22.63 17.18
N VAL A 85 32.45 21.66 16.49
CA VAL A 85 33.10 20.44 15.98
C VAL A 85 32.67 20.24 14.52
N PRO A 86 33.39 20.89 13.57
CA PRO A 86 33.09 20.73 12.15
C PRO A 86 33.29 19.28 11.70
N GLY A 87 32.36 18.78 10.86
CA GLY A 87 32.47 17.44 10.27
C GLY A 87 32.12 16.28 11.19
N SER A 88 31.59 16.53 12.39
CA SER A 88 31.10 15.47 13.27
C SER A 88 29.95 14.69 12.61
N GLU A 89 30.20 13.43 12.26
CA GLU A 89 29.22 12.54 11.62
C GLU A 89 27.90 12.47 12.39
N PRO A 90 27.86 12.21 13.73
CA PRO A 90 26.59 12.17 14.47
C PRO A 90 25.79 13.48 14.40
N TYR A 91 26.48 14.63 14.37
CA TYR A 91 25.81 15.93 14.32
C TYR A 91 25.28 16.24 12.92
N LEU A 92 26.01 15.82 11.88
CA LEU A 92 25.53 15.92 10.50
C LEU A 92 24.34 14.99 10.27
N CYS A 93 24.38 13.75 10.76
CA CYS A 93 23.24 12.82 10.65
C CYS A 93 22.00 13.36 11.37
N ALA A 94 22.13 13.87 12.61
CA ALA A 94 21.00 14.49 13.29
C ALA A 94 20.51 15.78 12.60
N LYS A 95 21.39 16.52 11.90
CA LYS A 95 20.97 17.62 11.03
C LYS A 95 20.18 17.12 9.83
N GLY A 96 20.58 16.01 9.23
CA GLY A 96 19.82 15.32 8.19
C GLY A 96 18.41 14.94 8.66
N ASP A 97 18.28 14.33 9.84
CA ASP A 97 16.98 13.99 10.44
C ASP A 97 16.11 15.23 10.68
N ALA A 98 16.71 16.31 11.21
CA ALA A 98 16.01 17.56 11.46
C ALA A 98 15.47 18.19 10.17
N LEU A 99 16.28 18.20 9.10
CA LEU A 99 15.89 18.68 7.78
C LEU A 99 14.78 17.81 7.16
N LEU A 100 14.84 16.49 7.36
CA LEU A 100 13.78 15.57 6.96
C LEU A 100 12.44 15.89 7.62
N LEU A 101 12.44 16.06 8.95
CA LEU A 101 11.25 16.44 9.71
C LEU A 101 10.71 17.81 9.30
N ASP A 102 11.58 18.71 8.86
CA ASP A 102 11.24 20.02 8.28
C ASP A 102 10.85 19.96 6.80
N LYS A 103 10.74 18.77 6.21
CA LYS A 103 10.38 18.51 4.79
C LYS A 103 11.38 19.08 3.77
N ARG A 104 12.63 19.31 4.18
CA ARG A 104 13.74 19.78 3.33
C ARG A 104 14.57 18.60 2.85
N GLU A 105 13.93 17.72 2.07
CA GLU A 105 14.47 16.40 1.69
C GLU A 105 15.80 16.48 0.92
N GLN A 106 15.92 17.39 -0.04
CA GLN A 106 17.15 17.53 -0.84
C GLN A 106 18.34 17.96 0.03
N GLU A 107 18.13 18.93 0.93
CA GLU A 107 19.19 19.38 1.83
C GLU A 107 19.57 18.29 2.83
N ALA A 108 18.59 17.51 3.31
CA ALA A 108 18.85 16.35 4.16
C ALA A 108 19.71 15.32 3.43
N LEU A 109 19.37 15.00 2.17
CA LEU A 109 20.11 14.07 1.33
C LEU A 109 21.58 14.50 1.17
N ASP A 110 21.82 15.78 0.89
CA ASP A 110 23.16 16.34 0.75
C ASP A 110 23.95 16.29 2.08
N VAL A 111 23.29 16.58 3.19
CA VAL A 111 23.91 16.53 4.53
C VAL A 111 24.29 15.10 4.91
N PHE A 112 23.41 14.12 4.68
CA PHE A 112 23.71 12.71 4.92
C PHE A 112 24.83 12.19 4.02
N ALA A 113 24.81 12.53 2.72
CA ALA A 113 25.84 12.11 1.77
C ALA A 113 27.24 12.57 2.23
N ARG A 114 27.32 13.80 2.77
CA ARG A 114 28.53 14.34 3.39
C ARG A 114 28.90 13.64 4.69
N ALA A 115 27.93 13.35 5.56
CA ALA A 115 28.16 12.71 6.86
C ALA A 115 28.71 11.29 6.69
N LEU A 116 28.11 10.54 5.78
CA LEU A 116 28.36 9.11 5.59
C LEU A 116 29.38 8.82 4.47
N SER A 117 30.06 9.87 4.00
CA SER A 117 31.15 9.84 3.02
C SER A 117 30.81 9.04 1.76
N GLU A 118 29.68 9.36 1.14
CA GLU A 118 29.40 8.84 -0.18
C GLU A 118 30.40 9.43 -1.18
N GLY A 119 31.20 8.58 -1.84
CA GLY A 119 31.84 8.99 -3.10
C GLY A 119 30.75 9.36 -4.13
N ASP A 120 31.11 10.20 -5.11
CA ASP A 120 30.24 10.60 -6.22
C ASP A 120 29.63 9.35 -6.86
N ALA A 121 28.42 9.03 -6.43
CA ALA A 121 27.73 7.83 -6.85
C ALA A 121 26.76 8.28 -7.90
N SER A 122 27.13 7.96 -9.14
CA SER A 122 26.23 7.97 -10.28
C SER A 122 24.87 7.39 -9.86
N PRO A 123 23.76 7.92 -10.40
CA PRO A 123 22.46 7.28 -10.31
C PRO A 123 22.61 5.79 -10.59
N ASP A 124 21.79 4.95 -9.95
CA ASP A 124 21.81 3.52 -10.23
C ASP A 124 21.67 3.35 -11.76
N GLN A 125 22.72 2.88 -12.44
CA GLN A 125 22.67 2.66 -13.90
C GLN A 125 21.62 1.60 -14.26
N ARG A 126 21.07 0.90 -13.26
CA ARG A 126 19.99 -0.05 -13.39
C ARG A 126 18.64 0.65 -13.31
N GLU A 127 18.33 1.50 -14.29
CA GLU A 127 16.95 1.92 -14.60
C GLU A 127 15.99 0.72 -14.83
N SER A 128 16.52 -0.52 -14.87
CA SER A 128 15.80 -1.76 -15.14
C SER A 128 15.39 -2.60 -13.92
N THR A 129 15.65 -2.17 -12.67
CA THR A 129 15.23 -2.97 -11.50
C THR A 129 13.69 -3.01 -11.36
N PRO A 130 13.09 -4.14 -10.97
CA PRO A 130 11.65 -4.20 -10.72
C PRO A 130 11.17 -3.19 -9.68
N ALA A 131 11.95 -2.89 -8.64
CA ALA A 131 11.59 -1.90 -7.62
C ALA A 131 11.49 -0.46 -8.17
N LEU A 132 12.26 -0.10 -9.20
CA LEU A 132 12.12 1.20 -9.88
C LEU A 132 10.90 1.28 -10.80
N ARG A 133 10.48 0.13 -11.34
CA ARG A 133 9.28 0.02 -12.17
C ARG A 133 8.00 -0.04 -11.33
N ALA A 134 8.08 -0.62 -10.13
CA ALA A 134 7.01 -0.59 -9.13
C ALA A 134 6.48 0.83 -8.96
N HIS A 135 5.15 1.01 -8.95
CA HIS A 135 4.53 2.34 -8.85
C HIS A 135 5.21 3.19 -7.75
N PRO A 136 5.87 4.33 -8.06
CA PRO A 136 6.75 5.05 -7.11
C PRO A 136 6.09 5.46 -5.79
N VAL A 137 4.75 5.48 -5.74
CA VAL A 137 3.98 5.67 -4.49
C VAL A 137 4.26 4.58 -3.46
N TRP A 138 4.56 3.34 -3.86
CA TRP A 138 4.85 2.26 -2.91
C TRP A 138 6.12 2.53 -2.11
N LEU A 139 7.18 3.01 -2.78
CA LEU A 139 8.43 3.38 -2.10
C LEU A 139 8.27 4.62 -1.22
N LYS A 140 7.31 5.52 -1.50
CA LYS A 140 7.03 6.66 -0.61
C LYS A 140 6.61 6.22 0.79
N HIS A 141 6.04 5.03 0.96
CA HIS A 141 5.72 4.51 2.30
C HIS A 141 6.97 4.25 3.16
N LEU A 142 8.16 4.20 2.55
CA LEU A 142 9.43 4.11 3.26
C LEU A 142 9.84 5.44 3.91
N SER A 143 9.19 6.56 3.61
CA SER A 143 9.59 7.91 4.06
C SER A 143 9.32 8.20 5.55
N SER A 144 9.01 7.19 6.35
CA SER A 144 8.81 7.38 7.78
C SER A 144 10.13 7.73 8.47
N VAL A 145 10.20 8.92 9.07
CA VAL A 145 11.37 9.33 9.84
C VAL A 145 11.37 8.62 11.18
N THR A 146 12.38 7.80 11.39
CA THR A 146 12.64 7.11 12.65
C THR A 146 13.58 7.95 13.51
N MET A 147 13.06 8.44 14.63
CA MET A 147 13.91 9.10 15.62
C MET A 147 14.59 8.05 16.49
N PRO A 148 15.86 8.27 16.90
CA PRO A 148 16.47 7.45 17.94
C PRO A 148 15.57 7.53 19.18
N ARG A 149 14.94 6.43 19.58
CA ARG A 149 14.09 6.40 20.77
C ARG A 149 14.67 5.41 21.76
N PRO A 150 14.73 5.75 23.07
CA PRO A 150 15.06 4.75 24.07
C PRO A 150 13.92 3.71 24.10
N ARG A 151 14.23 2.44 23.77
CA ARG A 151 13.28 1.33 23.88
C ARG A 151 12.88 1.18 25.36
N ALA A 152 11.59 1.24 25.65
CA ALA A 152 11.05 1.19 27.02
C ALA A 152 11.41 -0.11 27.77
N GLU A 153 11.57 -1.24 27.06
CA GLU A 153 11.81 -2.56 27.66
C GLU A 153 13.21 -2.73 28.30
N TYR A 154 14.21 -1.95 27.87
CA TYR A 154 15.57 -2.03 28.41
C TYR A 154 15.86 -0.99 29.50
N ALA A 155 14.93 -0.07 29.77
CA ALA A 155 15.17 1.05 30.69
C ALA A 155 15.10 0.66 32.18
N CYS A 156 14.53 -0.50 32.53
CA CYS A 156 14.25 -0.88 33.93
C CYS A 156 14.91 -2.17 34.42
N ALA A 157 15.62 -2.93 33.58
CA ALA A 157 16.24 -4.19 33.99
C ALA A 157 17.77 -4.12 33.80
N GLN A 158 18.52 -4.11 34.92
CA GLN A 158 19.96 -4.41 35.04
C GLN A 158 21.03 -3.28 34.96
N GLY A 159 20.74 -2.04 35.35
CA GLY A 159 21.79 -1.02 35.58
C GLY A 159 21.45 0.36 35.07
N LEU A 160 22.42 1.29 35.12
CA LEU A 160 22.24 2.67 34.64
C LEU A 160 21.79 2.65 33.16
N PRO A 161 20.63 3.21 32.81
CA PRO A 161 20.13 3.21 31.44
C PRO A 161 21.14 3.92 30.52
N SER A 162 21.54 3.26 29.43
CA SER A 162 22.44 3.86 28.43
C SER A 162 21.79 3.82 27.06
N LEU A 163 21.92 4.93 26.34
CA LEU A 163 21.57 5.00 24.93
C LEU A 163 22.51 4.07 24.16
N ARG A 164 21.97 3.09 23.42
CA ARG A 164 22.78 2.29 22.50
C ARG A 164 23.16 3.17 21.32
N LEU A 165 24.45 3.52 21.23
CA LEU A 165 24.98 4.30 20.10
C LEU A 165 24.73 3.59 18.77
N GLU A 166 24.69 2.26 18.78
CA GLU A 166 24.34 1.41 17.64
C GLU A 166 22.91 1.68 17.13
N HIS A 167 21.93 1.77 18.02
CA HIS A 167 20.53 2.10 17.66
C HIS A 167 20.40 3.50 17.07
N VAL A 168 21.16 4.46 17.61
CA VAL A 168 21.18 5.84 17.08
C VAL A 168 21.76 5.87 15.67
N ALA A 169 22.88 5.20 15.45
CA ALA A 169 23.46 5.07 14.12
C ALA A 169 22.49 4.34 13.16
N ALA A 170 21.84 3.26 13.59
CA ALA A 170 20.87 2.52 12.80
C ALA A 170 19.66 3.37 12.38
N SER A 171 19.17 4.25 13.27
CA SER A 171 18.08 5.19 12.97
C SER A 171 18.48 6.17 11.86
N HIS A 172 19.68 6.74 11.94
CA HIS A 172 20.21 7.64 10.91
C HIS A 172 20.40 6.93 9.56
N TYR A 173 20.95 5.71 9.57
CA TYR A 173 21.08 4.90 8.35
C TYR A 173 19.71 4.60 7.72
N SER A 174 18.71 4.28 8.53
CA SER A 174 17.35 4.00 8.07
C SER A 174 16.70 5.22 7.43
N ASN A 175 16.82 6.41 8.04
CA ASN A 175 16.28 7.64 7.49
C ASN A 175 16.97 8.03 6.18
N TYR A 176 18.30 7.84 6.12
CA TYR A 176 19.04 8.07 4.88
C TYR A 176 18.65 7.09 3.78
N ALA A 177 18.52 5.80 4.11
CA ALA A 177 18.08 4.76 3.18
C ALA A 177 16.69 5.05 2.60
N ALA A 178 15.76 5.54 3.41
CA ALA A 178 14.44 5.98 2.96
C ALA A 178 14.52 7.12 1.93
N LEU A 179 15.36 8.14 2.19
CA LEU A 179 15.62 9.22 1.24
C LEU A 179 16.23 8.73 -0.07
N LEU A 180 17.19 7.82 0.02
CA LEU A 180 17.82 7.20 -1.14
C LEU A 180 16.79 6.43 -1.97
N ALA A 181 15.89 5.68 -1.32
CA ALA A 181 14.83 4.95 -2.00
C ALA A 181 13.88 5.91 -2.74
N ASN A 182 13.46 7.00 -2.09
CA ASN A 182 12.63 8.04 -2.70
C ASN A 182 13.31 8.77 -3.86
N SER A 183 14.64 8.87 -3.82
CA SER A 183 15.47 9.44 -4.88
C SER A 183 15.86 8.42 -5.96
N SER A 184 15.19 7.26 -6.01
CA SER A 184 15.45 6.18 -6.97
C SER A 184 16.86 5.58 -6.89
N ARG A 185 17.59 5.77 -5.79
CA ARG A 185 18.93 5.19 -5.53
C ARG A 185 18.79 3.87 -4.77
N ILE A 186 18.06 2.91 -5.35
CA ILE A 186 17.61 1.67 -4.66
C ILE A 186 18.78 0.81 -4.16
N GLY A 187 19.84 0.62 -4.96
CA GLY A 187 20.99 -0.17 -4.53
C GLY A 187 21.63 0.35 -3.24
N LYS A 188 21.77 1.67 -3.12
CA LYS A 188 22.30 2.32 -1.90
C LYS A 188 21.31 2.30 -0.74
N ALA A 189 20.01 2.43 -1.04
CA ALA A 189 18.99 2.29 -0.01
C ALA A 189 19.06 0.91 0.67
N ILE A 190 19.22 -0.16 -0.12
CA ILE A 190 19.42 -1.52 0.41
C ILE A 190 20.65 -1.58 1.31
N GLU A 191 21.80 -1.08 0.84
CA GLU A 191 23.06 -1.07 1.62
C GLU A 191 22.88 -0.40 2.99
N PHE A 192 22.25 0.78 3.04
CA PHE A 192 22.06 1.50 4.29
C PHE A 192 20.98 0.89 5.19
N PHE A 193 19.91 0.32 4.63
CA PHE A 193 18.96 -0.45 5.44
C PHE A 193 19.61 -1.72 6.01
N GLU A 194 20.46 -2.42 5.26
CA GLU A 194 21.22 -3.58 5.75
C GLU A 194 22.19 -3.18 6.86
N ARG A 195 22.89 -2.04 6.72
CA ARG A 195 23.72 -1.48 7.80
C ARG A 195 22.91 -1.14 9.04
N ALA A 196 21.70 -0.60 8.88
CA ALA A 196 20.80 -0.31 9.99
C ALA A 196 20.38 -1.60 10.70
N ALA A 197 19.93 -2.60 9.95
CA ALA A 197 19.53 -3.91 10.49
C ALA A 197 20.70 -4.68 11.13
N ALA A 198 21.91 -4.57 10.59
CA ALA A 198 23.09 -5.19 11.17
C ALA A 198 23.55 -4.48 12.46
N GLY A 199 23.44 -3.14 12.50
CA GLY A 199 23.79 -2.33 13.67
C GLY A 199 22.83 -2.52 14.84
N ASP A 200 21.53 -2.65 14.56
CA ASP A 200 20.52 -3.00 15.55
C ASP A 200 19.51 -4.01 14.96
N PRO A 201 19.75 -5.33 15.12
CA PRO A 201 18.85 -6.38 14.60
C PRO A 201 17.43 -6.35 15.17
N GLU A 202 17.25 -5.65 16.29
CA GLU A 202 15.97 -5.47 16.96
C GLU A 202 15.24 -4.21 16.47
N PHE A 203 15.87 -3.37 15.64
CA PHE A 203 15.25 -2.20 15.05
C PHE A 203 14.39 -2.62 13.85
N PRO A 204 13.06 -2.59 13.96
CA PRO A 204 12.22 -3.38 13.05
C PRO A 204 11.91 -2.68 11.72
N PHE A 205 12.02 -1.36 11.65
CA PHE A 205 11.67 -0.61 10.44
C PHE A 205 12.59 -0.92 9.24
N PRO A 206 13.93 -0.99 9.37
CA PRO A 206 14.80 -1.47 8.29
C PRO A 206 14.42 -2.85 7.77
N HIS A 207 13.98 -3.77 8.64
CA HIS A 207 13.49 -5.08 8.22
C HIS A 207 12.21 -4.96 7.40
N ALA A 208 11.24 -4.13 7.80
CA ALA A 208 10.01 -3.93 7.02
C ALA A 208 10.31 -3.32 5.63
N ALA A 209 11.23 -2.37 5.56
CA ALA A 209 11.67 -1.75 4.30
C ALA A 209 12.39 -2.76 3.38
N LEU A 210 13.34 -3.52 3.92
CA LEU A 210 14.07 -4.55 3.17
C LEU A 210 13.15 -5.66 2.68
N ALA A 211 12.17 -6.08 3.49
CA ALA A 211 11.17 -7.07 3.08
C ALA A 211 10.46 -6.65 1.79
N LEU A 212 9.95 -5.41 1.74
CA LEU A 212 9.28 -4.87 0.56
C LEU A 212 10.25 -4.77 -0.64
N ILE A 213 11.43 -4.18 -0.46
CA ILE A 213 12.40 -3.97 -1.56
C ILE A 213 12.87 -5.32 -2.14
N HIS A 214 13.20 -6.30 -1.29
CA HIS A 214 13.62 -7.62 -1.75
C HIS A 214 12.49 -8.38 -2.44
N THR A 215 11.24 -8.24 -1.96
CA THR A 215 10.07 -8.85 -2.62
C THR A 215 9.89 -8.30 -4.03
N LEU A 216 9.92 -6.97 -4.19
CA LEU A 216 9.83 -6.32 -5.50
C LEU A 216 10.95 -6.81 -6.44
N ASN A 217 12.17 -6.95 -5.91
CA ASN A 217 13.34 -7.42 -6.65
C ASN A 217 13.41 -8.95 -6.82
N ARG A 218 12.39 -9.72 -6.40
CA ARG A 218 12.34 -11.20 -6.49
C ARG A 218 13.44 -11.94 -5.71
N ASN A 219 13.95 -11.31 -4.65
CA ASN A 219 14.93 -11.89 -3.74
C ASN A 219 14.23 -12.59 -2.55
N CYS A 220 13.49 -13.66 -2.82
CA CYS A 220 12.55 -14.28 -1.89
C CYS A 220 13.18 -14.70 -0.55
N SER A 221 14.37 -15.32 -0.56
CA SER A 221 15.01 -15.76 0.69
C SER A 221 15.35 -14.61 1.64
N GLN A 222 15.81 -13.47 1.10
CA GLN A 222 16.06 -12.26 1.89
C GLN A 222 14.74 -11.64 2.37
N ALA A 223 13.74 -11.58 1.49
CA ALA A 223 12.42 -11.06 1.82
C ALA A 223 11.78 -11.78 3.02
N VAL A 224 11.83 -13.12 3.07
CA VAL A 224 11.27 -13.92 4.18
C VAL A 224 11.93 -13.57 5.51
N ALA A 225 13.27 -13.53 5.56
CA ALA A 225 14.00 -13.26 6.80
C ALA A 225 13.63 -11.89 7.38
N HIS A 226 13.59 -10.88 6.52
CA HIS A 226 13.23 -9.52 6.91
C HIS A 226 11.74 -9.38 7.26
N ALA A 227 10.83 -9.97 6.48
CA ALA A 227 9.39 -9.91 6.74
C ALA A 227 9.02 -10.56 8.08
N LEU A 228 9.62 -11.71 8.41
CA LEU A 228 9.41 -12.37 9.71
C LEU A 228 9.94 -11.53 10.89
N ALA A 229 11.10 -10.87 10.72
CA ALA A 229 11.65 -10.00 11.75
C ALA A 229 10.75 -8.78 12.01
N ALA A 230 10.31 -8.11 10.95
CA ALA A 230 9.40 -6.98 11.03
C ALA A 230 8.03 -7.37 11.63
N LYS A 231 7.48 -8.51 11.20
CA LYS A 231 6.19 -9.03 11.69
C LYS A 231 6.24 -9.35 13.19
N ARG A 232 7.30 -9.99 13.68
CA ARG A 232 7.47 -10.26 15.13
C ARG A 232 7.47 -8.99 15.98
N ALA A 233 7.97 -7.89 15.42
CA ALA A 233 8.01 -6.60 16.10
C ALA A 233 6.73 -5.75 15.89
N GLY A 234 5.77 -6.22 15.08
CA GLY A 234 4.52 -5.51 14.80
C GLY A 234 4.71 -4.20 14.02
N VAL A 235 5.78 -4.09 13.22
CA VAL A 235 6.05 -2.89 12.41
C VAL A 235 5.92 -3.22 10.93
N GLU A 236 5.14 -2.40 10.23
CA GLU A 236 4.91 -2.53 8.78
C GLU A 236 5.09 -1.17 8.11
N VAL A 237 5.51 -1.18 6.84
CA VAL A 237 5.62 0.04 6.01
C VAL A 237 4.26 0.46 5.43
N LEU A 238 3.39 -0.51 5.16
CA LEU A 238 2.00 -0.33 4.75
C LEU A 238 1.15 -1.50 5.31
N PRO A 239 -0.18 -1.38 5.38
CA PRO A 239 -1.02 -2.40 5.98
C PRO A 239 -0.81 -3.80 5.36
N ASP A 240 -0.65 -4.81 6.21
CA ASP A 240 -0.48 -6.23 5.87
C ASP A 240 0.78 -6.51 5.00
N CYS A 241 1.72 -5.56 4.89
CA CYS A 241 2.85 -5.66 3.97
C CYS A 241 3.75 -6.86 4.24
N ASN A 242 4.00 -7.14 5.52
CA ASN A 242 4.91 -8.23 5.88
C ASN A 242 4.29 -9.56 5.47
N ASP A 243 3.00 -9.73 5.71
CA ASP A 243 2.22 -10.90 5.30
C ASP A 243 2.15 -11.05 3.77
N LEU A 244 1.95 -9.95 3.04
CA LEU A 244 1.97 -9.96 1.57
C LEU A 244 3.35 -10.34 1.01
N CYS A 245 4.44 -9.90 1.65
CA CYS A 245 5.80 -10.32 1.29
C CYS A 245 6.02 -11.83 1.55
N LEU A 246 5.50 -12.34 2.68
CA LEU A 246 5.58 -13.77 3.03
C LEU A 246 4.76 -14.62 2.07
N LEU A 247 3.55 -14.18 1.70
CA LEU A 247 2.70 -14.81 0.70
C LEU A 247 3.39 -14.90 -0.67
N ASP A 248 3.98 -13.81 -1.17
CA ASP A 248 4.70 -13.85 -2.45
C ASP A 248 5.90 -14.80 -2.39
N ALA A 249 6.67 -14.74 -1.31
CA ALA A 249 7.80 -15.64 -1.13
C ALA A 249 7.36 -17.11 -1.08
N ALA A 250 6.26 -17.43 -0.40
CA ALA A 250 5.71 -18.79 -0.37
C ALA A 250 5.38 -19.25 -1.80
N LEU A 251 4.63 -18.45 -2.57
CA LEU A 251 4.29 -18.79 -3.96
C LEU A 251 5.53 -18.97 -4.85
N ALA A 252 6.51 -18.08 -4.73
CA ALA A 252 7.75 -18.16 -5.51
C ALA A 252 8.62 -19.37 -5.15
N LEU A 253 8.55 -19.84 -3.91
CA LEU A 253 9.23 -21.05 -3.43
C LEU A 253 8.43 -22.33 -3.68
N GLY A 254 7.25 -22.26 -4.31
CA GLY A 254 6.37 -23.41 -4.53
C GLY A 254 5.67 -23.91 -3.27
N GLN A 255 5.68 -23.10 -2.21
CA GLN A 255 4.97 -23.33 -0.95
C GLN A 255 3.51 -22.89 -1.06
N ARG A 256 2.66 -23.40 -0.16
CA ARG A 256 1.24 -23.03 -0.15
C ARG A 256 1.02 -21.69 0.57
N PRO A 257 0.09 -20.84 0.09
CA PRO A 257 -0.45 -19.75 0.90
C PRO A 257 -0.87 -20.26 2.29
N GLY A 258 -0.48 -19.56 3.35
CA GLY A 258 -0.68 -19.97 4.74
C GLY A 258 0.49 -20.74 5.38
N GLU A 259 1.54 -21.10 4.63
CA GLU A 259 2.74 -21.74 5.22
C GLU A 259 3.70 -20.73 5.86
N LEU A 260 3.79 -19.52 5.30
CA LEU A 260 4.63 -18.43 5.82
C LEU A 260 3.83 -17.24 6.37
N ASP A 261 2.56 -17.12 6.00
CA ASP A 261 1.65 -16.04 6.36
C ASP A 261 0.42 -16.58 7.12
N ASP A 262 -0.30 -15.72 7.85
CA ASP A 262 -1.50 -16.14 8.62
C ASP A 262 -2.65 -15.11 8.58
N PHE A 263 -2.53 -14.10 7.71
CA PHE A 263 -3.43 -12.95 7.70
C PHE A 263 -4.80 -13.21 7.05
N LEU A 264 -4.91 -14.26 6.23
CA LEU A 264 -6.12 -14.73 5.56
C LEU A 264 -6.37 -16.22 5.82
N ASP A 265 -7.63 -16.64 5.68
CA ASP A 265 -8.00 -18.04 5.62
C ASP A 265 -7.91 -18.54 4.17
N TRP A 266 -6.90 -19.35 3.90
CA TRP A 266 -6.60 -19.91 2.58
C TRP A 266 -7.27 -21.26 2.32
N THR A 267 -7.97 -21.84 3.31
CA THR A 267 -8.58 -23.17 3.17
C THR A 267 -9.50 -23.33 1.95
N PRO A 268 -10.25 -22.31 1.48
CA PRO A 268 -11.11 -22.44 0.31
C PRO A 268 -10.37 -22.72 -1.00
N LEU A 269 -9.07 -22.42 -1.10
CA LEU A 269 -8.27 -22.74 -2.30
C LEU A 269 -8.21 -24.25 -2.58
N TRP A 270 -8.33 -25.04 -1.52
CA TRP A 270 -8.21 -26.49 -1.52
C TRP A 270 -9.55 -27.20 -1.37
N SER A 271 -10.64 -26.44 -1.15
CA SER A 271 -12.00 -26.98 -1.09
C SER A 271 -12.53 -27.28 -2.49
N SER A 272 -13.28 -28.37 -2.63
CA SER A 272 -14.06 -28.67 -3.82
C SER A 272 -15.48 -28.10 -3.78
N ASP A 273 -15.89 -27.53 -2.66
CA ASP A 273 -17.25 -27.02 -2.43
C ASP A 273 -17.21 -25.52 -2.04
N PRO A 274 -17.22 -24.62 -3.04
CA PRO A 274 -17.31 -23.18 -2.78
C PRO A 274 -18.71 -22.76 -2.30
N GLU A 275 -19.75 -23.55 -2.56
CA GLU A 275 -21.14 -23.22 -2.18
C GLU A 275 -21.32 -23.23 -0.66
N SER A 276 -20.63 -24.13 0.05
CA SER A 276 -20.63 -24.13 1.52
C SER A 276 -20.17 -22.79 2.10
N ALA A 277 -19.12 -22.18 1.53
CA ALA A 277 -18.66 -20.86 1.95
C ALA A 277 -19.66 -19.77 1.56
N LEU A 278 -20.23 -19.83 0.35
CA LEU A 278 -21.21 -18.86 -0.13
C LEU A 278 -22.54 -18.89 0.63
N ALA A 279 -22.92 -20.04 1.20
CA ALA A 279 -24.12 -20.17 2.02
C ALA A 279 -24.09 -19.29 3.28
N SER A 280 -22.91 -18.81 3.68
CA SER A 280 -22.74 -17.88 4.80
C SER A 280 -22.97 -16.41 4.42
N LEU A 281 -22.97 -16.07 3.13
CA LEU A 281 -23.32 -14.75 2.64
C LEU A 281 -24.85 -14.56 2.60
N PRO A 282 -25.33 -13.30 2.66
CA PRO A 282 -26.73 -12.98 2.35
C PRO A 282 -27.20 -13.64 1.06
N LYS A 283 -28.46 -14.07 1.05
CA LYS A 283 -29.05 -14.71 -0.13
C LYS A 283 -29.40 -13.66 -1.17
N VAL A 284 -29.18 -14.03 -2.43
CA VAL A 284 -29.73 -13.28 -3.57
C VAL A 284 -31.24 -13.48 -3.57
N ASP A 285 -31.99 -12.40 -3.80
CA ASP A 285 -33.44 -12.42 -3.85
C ASP A 285 -33.93 -13.29 -5.03
N GLU A 286 -34.71 -14.33 -4.73
CA GLU A 286 -35.19 -15.32 -5.70
C GLU A 286 -36.10 -14.69 -6.77
N SER A 287 -36.81 -13.61 -6.45
CA SER A 287 -37.63 -12.86 -7.43
C SER A 287 -36.78 -12.14 -8.49
N SER A 288 -35.48 -12.02 -8.23
CA SER A 288 -34.52 -11.40 -9.12
C SER A 288 -33.82 -12.40 -10.04
N PHE A 289 -34.21 -13.68 -9.99
CA PHE A 289 -33.67 -14.69 -10.87
C PHE A 289 -34.11 -14.40 -12.32
N VAL A 290 -33.12 -14.10 -13.17
CA VAL A 290 -33.35 -13.77 -14.56
C VAL A 290 -33.24 -15.04 -15.42
N PRO A 291 -34.14 -15.28 -16.38
CA PRO A 291 -33.95 -16.34 -17.37
C PRO A 291 -32.61 -16.16 -18.13
N PRO A 292 -32.02 -17.24 -18.66
CA PRO A 292 -30.68 -17.18 -19.26
C PRO A 292 -30.55 -16.06 -20.29
N VAL A 293 -29.63 -15.13 -20.06
CA VAL A 293 -29.41 -14.00 -20.96
C VAL A 293 -28.62 -14.48 -22.17
N ARG A 294 -29.23 -14.37 -23.35
CA ARG A 294 -28.57 -14.70 -24.62
C ARG A 294 -27.88 -13.45 -25.16
N SER A 295 -26.63 -13.25 -24.75
CA SER A 295 -25.74 -12.23 -25.30
C SER A 295 -24.39 -12.87 -25.62
N PRO A 296 -23.67 -12.43 -26.67
CA PRO A 296 -22.29 -12.86 -26.90
C PRO A 296 -21.36 -12.50 -25.73
N LEU A 297 -21.65 -11.40 -25.02
CA LEU A 297 -20.95 -10.95 -23.83
C LEU A 297 -21.93 -10.28 -22.87
N THR A 298 -21.86 -10.62 -21.58
CA THR A 298 -22.55 -9.88 -20.52
C THR A 298 -21.53 -9.10 -19.69
N CYS A 299 -21.67 -7.78 -19.62
CA CYS A 299 -20.97 -6.91 -18.68
C CYS A 299 -21.62 -7.07 -17.30
N PHE A 300 -20.90 -7.65 -16.35
CA PHE A 300 -21.33 -7.85 -14.97
C PHE A 300 -20.75 -6.74 -14.10
N ILE A 301 -21.65 -5.98 -13.48
CA ILE A 301 -21.34 -4.86 -12.59
C ILE A 301 -21.95 -5.18 -11.23
N ALA A 302 -21.22 -4.96 -10.14
CA ALA A 302 -21.74 -5.12 -8.79
C ALA A 302 -21.50 -3.85 -7.98
N CYS A 303 -22.55 -3.31 -7.37
CA CYS A 303 -22.47 -2.05 -6.64
C CYS A 303 -23.60 -1.88 -5.62
N ASP A 304 -23.41 -0.99 -4.65
CA ASP A 304 -24.51 -0.46 -3.85
C ASP A 304 -25.28 0.63 -4.62
N VAL A 305 -26.42 1.08 -4.08
CA VAL A 305 -27.29 2.10 -4.71
C VAL A 305 -26.57 3.42 -4.94
N ARG A 306 -25.72 3.85 -3.99
CA ARG A 306 -24.99 5.10 -4.09
C ARG A 306 -23.97 5.02 -5.21
N TYR A 307 -23.19 3.94 -5.28
CA TYR A 307 -22.23 3.71 -6.36
C TYR A 307 -22.92 3.58 -7.72
N PHE A 308 -24.13 3.01 -7.76
CA PHE A 308 -24.91 2.97 -8.99
C PHE A 308 -25.22 4.38 -9.51
N VAL A 309 -25.78 5.24 -8.66
CA VAL A 309 -26.13 6.62 -8.99
C VAL A 309 -24.90 7.45 -9.34
N GLU A 310 -23.84 7.34 -8.53
CA GLU A 310 -22.66 8.15 -8.72
C GLU A 310 -21.81 7.68 -9.91
N HIS A 311 -21.77 6.38 -10.22
CA HIS A 311 -20.78 5.82 -11.15
C HIS A 311 -21.36 4.87 -12.21
N ALA A 312 -22.10 3.83 -11.82
CA ALA A 312 -22.46 2.75 -12.73
C ALA A 312 -23.36 3.19 -13.89
N GLN A 313 -24.18 4.23 -13.72
CA GLN A 313 -24.98 4.77 -14.83
C GLN A 313 -24.10 5.27 -15.98
N ALA A 314 -22.99 5.96 -15.66
CA ALA A 314 -22.05 6.43 -16.69
C ALA A 314 -21.36 5.26 -17.40
N LEU A 315 -21.02 4.19 -16.66
CA LEU A 315 -20.51 2.95 -17.23
C LEU A 315 -21.53 2.33 -18.20
N ILE A 316 -22.80 2.21 -17.80
CA ILE A 316 -23.86 1.62 -18.63
C ILE A 316 -24.07 2.42 -19.92
N TRP A 317 -24.10 3.76 -19.82
CA TRP A 317 -24.20 4.61 -21.00
C TRP A 317 -22.98 4.52 -21.90
N SER A 318 -21.78 4.40 -21.34
CA SER A 318 -20.57 4.17 -22.14
C SER A 318 -20.59 2.80 -22.84
N ILE A 319 -21.15 1.76 -22.22
CA ILE A 319 -21.39 0.45 -22.85
C ILE A 319 -22.43 0.60 -23.97
N HIS A 320 -23.51 1.32 -23.75
CA HIS A 320 -24.51 1.61 -24.77
C HIS A 320 -23.87 2.28 -26.01
N ASP A 321 -23.06 3.31 -25.81
CA ASP A 321 -22.48 4.09 -26.89
C ASP A 321 -21.42 3.32 -27.71
N HIS A 322 -20.70 2.39 -27.08
CA HIS A 322 -19.56 1.71 -27.70
C HIS A 322 -19.79 0.21 -27.99
N CYS A 323 -20.76 -0.41 -27.34
CA CYS A 323 -20.95 -1.86 -27.31
C CYS A 323 -22.41 -2.26 -27.09
N ALA A 324 -23.36 -1.59 -27.76
CA ALA A 324 -24.82 -1.76 -27.57
C ALA A 324 -25.37 -3.19 -27.71
N HIS A 325 -24.61 -4.10 -28.31
CA HIS A 325 -24.97 -5.50 -28.52
C HIS A 325 -24.41 -6.45 -27.43
N ALA A 326 -23.77 -5.90 -26.40
CA ALA A 326 -23.54 -6.62 -25.15
C ALA A 326 -24.82 -6.68 -24.31
N GLY A 327 -24.83 -7.58 -23.34
CA GLY A 327 -25.78 -7.58 -22.24
C GLY A 327 -25.16 -6.87 -21.04
N VAL A 328 -25.99 -6.32 -20.16
CA VAL A 328 -25.55 -5.76 -18.88
C VAL A 328 -26.31 -6.44 -17.75
N HIS A 329 -25.57 -6.92 -16.77
CA HIS A 329 -26.13 -7.34 -15.50
C HIS A 329 -25.60 -6.47 -14.37
N VAL A 330 -26.50 -5.91 -13.57
CA VAL A 330 -26.17 -5.15 -12.36
C VAL A 330 -26.60 -5.93 -11.13
N HIS A 331 -25.64 -6.38 -10.33
CA HIS A 331 -25.91 -6.93 -9.01
C HIS A 331 -25.91 -5.80 -7.97
N PHE A 332 -27.05 -5.58 -7.33
CA PHE A 332 -27.24 -4.58 -6.30
C PHE A 332 -27.05 -5.18 -4.91
N PHE A 333 -26.13 -4.60 -4.15
CA PHE A 333 -26.01 -4.82 -2.70
C PHE A 333 -27.05 -3.97 -1.94
N ALA A 334 -28.32 -4.16 -2.27
CA ALA A 334 -29.46 -3.47 -1.69
C ALA A 334 -30.74 -4.27 -1.90
N ALA A 335 -31.79 -3.94 -1.14
CA ALA A 335 -33.11 -4.50 -1.39
C ALA A 335 -33.68 -4.01 -2.75
N PRO A 336 -34.51 -4.82 -3.45
CA PRO A 336 -35.06 -4.47 -4.76
C PRO A 336 -35.74 -3.08 -4.85
N GLY A 337 -36.36 -2.64 -3.75
CA GLY A 337 -37.06 -1.35 -3.69
C GLY A 337 -36.16 -0.11 -3.66
N GLU A 338 -34.87 -0.24 -3.30
CA GLU A 338 -33.99 0.90 -3.07
C GLU A 338 -33.35 1.44 -4.38
N ALA A 339 -33.07 0.55 -5.34
CA ALA A 339 -32.48 0.92 -6.63
C ALA A 339 -33.38 0.60 -7.83
N GLY A 340 -34.43 -0.23 -7.66
CA GLY A 340 -35.20 -0.79 -8.75
C GLY A 340 -35.82 0.26 -9.67
N ALA A 341 -36.40 1.33 -9.12
CA ALA A 341 -37.06 2.37 -9.94
C ALA A 341 -36.08 3.11 -10.88
N GLY A 342 -34.89 3.46 -10.38
CA GLY A 342 -33.87 4.13 -11.18
C GLY A 342 -33.26 3.21 -12.23
N PHE A 343 -32.99 1.95 -11.88
CA PHE A 343 -32.54 0.95 -12.82
C PHE A 343 -33.56 0.68 -13.94
N GLU A 344 -34.85 0.57 -13.60
CA GLU A 344 -35.92 0.35 -14.57
C GLU A 344 -36.15 1.55 -15.50
N ALA A 345 -35.96 2.77 -15.00
CA ALA A 345 -35.94 3.97 -15.85
C ALA A 345 -34.79 3.92 -16.85
N LEU A 346 -33.55 3.69 -16.38
CA LEU A 346 -32.37 3.57 -17.22
C LEU A 346 -32.51 2.44 -18.26
N ARG A 347 -33.03 1.28 -17.85
CA ARG A 347 -33.26 0.13 -18.74
C ARG A 347 -34.18 0.45 -19.90
N ARG A 348 -35.20 1.29 -19.69
CA ARG A 348 -36.09 1.73 -20.77
C ARG A 348 -35.42 2.74 -21.70
N GLN A 349 -34.61 3.63 -21.15
CA GLN A 349 -33.90 4.66 -21.91
C GLN A 349 -32.74 4.08 -22.74
N ALA A 350 -31.99 3.12 -22.19
CA ALA A 350 -30.84 2.51 -22.83
C ALA A 350 -31.19 1.39 -23.82
N ALA A 351 -32.46 1.21 -24.18
CA ALA A 351 -32.85 0.25 -25.22
C ALA A 351 -32.14 0.60 -26.55
N PRO A 352 -31.53 -0.37 -27.25
CA PRO A 352 -31.79 -1.82 -27.18
C PRO A 352 -30.87 -2.62 -26.24
N LEU A 353 -30.07 -1.98 -25.37
CA LEU A 353 -29.16 -2.68 -24.48
C LEU A 353 -29.92 -3.66 -23.55
N ALA A 354 -29.56 -4.94 -23.59
CA ALA A 354 -30.23 -5.96 -22.79
C ALA A 354 -29.76 -5.88 -21.33
N MET A 355 -30.57 -5.26 -20.47
CA MET A 355 -30.21 -5.02 -19.06
C MET A 355 -31.01 -5.86 -18.08
N HIS A 356 -30.30 -6.36 -17.06
CA HIS A 356 -30.80 -7.24 -16.02
C HIS A 356 -30.27 -6.82 -14.66
N ALA A 357 -31.03 -7.08 -13.60
CA ALA A 357 -30.60 -6.78 -12.23
C ALA A 357 -30.84 -7.96 -11.30
N SER A 358 -29.97 -8.12 -10.30
CA SER A 358 -30.21 -8.97 -9.14
C SER A 358 -29.92 -8.23 -7.85
N TYR A 359 -30.47 -8.68 -6.73
CA TYR A 359 -30.47 -7.94 -5.47
C TYR A 359 -30.11 -8.84 -4.30
N GLU A 360 -29.46 -8.28 -3.29
CA GLU A 360 -29.29 -8.91 -1.98
C GLU A 360 -29.40 -7.86 -0.86
N SER A 361 -30.06 -8.23 0.24
CA SER A 361 -30.18 -7.36 1.42
C SER A 361 -29.02 -7.63 2.38
N VAL A 362 -28.19 -6.63 2.64
CA VAL A 362 -26.95 -6.78 3.39
C VAL A 362 -26.93 -5.88 4.62
N ASP A 363 -26.64 -6.47 5.78
CA ASP A 363 -26.16 -5.74 6.95
C ASP A 363 -24.64 -5.56 6.84
N PHE A 364 -24.20 -4.41 6.33
CA PHE A 364 -22.79 -4.16 6.03
C PHE A 364 -21.89 -4.13 7.26
N GLU A 365 -22.42 -3.75 8.43
CA GLU A 365 -21.62 -3.64 9.66
C GLU A 365 -21.10 -5.01 10.11
N ARG A 366 -21.88 -6.07 9.88
CA ARG A 366 -21.49 -7.45 10.14
C ARG A 366 -20.22 -7.87 9.36
N TYR A 367 -19.95 -7.22 8.23
CA TYR A 367 -18.83 -7.56 7.35
C TYR A 367 -17.73 -6.50 7.33
N GLY A 368 -17.74 -5.60 8.33
CA GLY A 368 -16.72 -4.57 8.47
C GLY A 368 -16.85 -3.41 7.48
N GLY A 369 -18.07 -3.16 7.01
CA GLY A 369 -18.45 -1.97 6.27
C GLY A 369 -18.77 -2.22 4.80
N ARG A 370 -19.48 -1.26 4.20
CA ARG A 370 -20.04 -1.35 2.85
C ARG A 370 -18.98 -1.58 1.77
N ALA A 371 -17.93 -0.76 1.76
CA ALA A 371 -16.87 -0.84 0.77
C ALA A 371 -16.18 -2.22 0.77
N ARG A 372 -15.90 -2.75 1.96
CA ARG A 372 -15.27 -4.07 2.14
C ARG A 372 -16.17 -5.18 1.61
N TYR A 373 -17.45 -5.18 1.99
CA TYR A 373 -18.37 -6.20 1.51
C TYR A 373 -18.52 -6.18 -0.01
N CYS A 374 -18.81 -5.01 -0.59
CA CYS A 374 -19.07 -4.86 -2.02
C CYS A 374 -17.87 -5.28 -2.88
N ALA A 375 -16.65 -4.92 -2.47
CA ALA A 375 -15.42 -5.23 -3.20
C ALA A 375 -15.15 -6.74 -3.30
N HIS A 376 -15.53 -7.52 -2.28
CA HIS A 376 -15.20 -8.95 -2.20
C HIS A 376 -16.38 -9.85 -2.59
N ALA A 377 -17.60 -9.54 -2.14
CA ALA A 377 -18.80 -10.36 -2.40
C ALA A 377 -19.12 -10.47 -3.89
N ARG A 378 -18.73 -9.47 -4.70
CA ARG A 378 -18.92 -9.47 -6.16
C ARG A 378 -18.40 -10.72 -6.85
N TYR A 379 -17.31 -11.34 -6.37
CA TYR A 379 -16.79 -12.58 -6.95
C TYR A 379 -17.66 -13.80 -6.64
N GLY A 380 -18.31 -13.82 -5.47
CA GLY A 380 -19.32 -14.83 -5.16
C GLY A 380 -20.53 -14.72 -6.07
N ARG A 381 -20.98 -13.49 -6.36
CA ARG A 381 -22.12 -13.23 -7.26
C ARG A 381 -21.78 -13.49 -8.72
N LEU A 382 -20.57 -13.13 -9.14
CA LEU A 382 -20.05 -13.48 -10.46
C LEU A 382 -19.96 -15.00 -10.64
N TYR A 383 -19.47 -15.74 -9.64
CA TYR A 383 -19.45 -17.19 -9.68
C TYR A 383 -20.86 -17.77 -9.83
N GLN A 384 -21.83 -17.34 -9.02
CA GLN A 384 -23.22 -17.77 -9.13
C GLN A 384 -23.82 -17.44 -10.51
N TRP A 385 -23.50 -16.27 -11.07
CA TRP A 385 -23.91 -15.89 -12.43
C TRP A 385 -23.37 -16.86 -13.50
N VAL A 386 -22.08 -17.21 -13.44
CA VAL A 386 -21.43 -18.15 -14.35
C VAL A 386 -21.97 -19.58 -14.20
N MET A 387 -22.55 -19.92 -13.04
CA MET A 387 -23.22 -21.22 -12.85
C MET A 387 -24.56 -21.27 -13.57
N ALA A 388 -25.28 -20.14 -13.58
CA ALA A 388 -26.64 -20.04 -14.10
C ALA A 388 -26.71 -19.66 -15.60
N ASN A 389 -25.64 -19.13 -16.20
CA ASN A 389 -25.64 -18.59 -17.56
C ASN A 389 -24.56 -19.21 -18.44
N GLU A 390 -24.82 -19.28 -19.75
CA GLU A 390 -23.94 -19.91 -20.75
C GLU A 390 -23.08 -18.91 -21.56
N GLY A 391 -23.41 -17.62 -21.55
CA GLY A 391 -22.67 -16.57 -22.26
C GLY A 391 -21.37 -16.15 -21.55
N ARG A 392 -20.39 -15.63 -22.32
CA ARG A 392 -19.19 -15.01 -21.74
C ARG A 392 -19.61 -13.85 -20.84
N VAL A 393 -18.93 -13.69 -19.71
CA VAL A 393 -19.12 -12.56 -18.80
C VAL A 393 -17.82 -11.75 -18.70
N ALA A 394 -17.93 -10.43 -18.68
CA ALA A 394 -16.86 -9.51 -18.32
C ALA A 394 -17.22 -8.83 -16.99
N LEU A 395 -16.41 -9.02 -15.95
CA LEU A 395 -16.52 -8.26 -14.71
C LEU A 395 -15.89 -6.88 -14.91
N LEU A 396 -16.62 -5.83 -14.56
CA LEU A 396 -16.19 -4.43 -14.63
C LEU A 396 -16.37 -3.75 -13.28
N ASP A 397 -15.42 -2.90 -12.88
CA ASP A 397 -15.64 -1.96 -11.77
C ASP A 397 -16.73 -0.95 -12.15
N ALA A 398 -17.63 -0.66 -11.20
CA ALA A 398 -18.77 0.23 -11.41
C ALA A 398 -18.36 1.68 -11.74
N ASP A 399 -17.13 2.06 -11.46
CA ASP A 399 -16.53 3.36 -11.75
C ASP A 399 -15.55 3.34 -12.93
N SER A 400 -15.70 2.37 -13.83
CA SER A 400 -15.04 2.38 -15.14
C SER A 400 -15.91 3.02 -16.22
N LEU A 401 -15.32 3.31 -17.39
CA LEU A 401 -16.01 3.75 -18.61
C LEU A 401 -15.51 2.90 -19.80
N VAL A 402 -16.43 2.36 -20.59
CA VAL A 402 -16.11 1.64 -21.82
C VAL A 402 -15.89 2.63 -22.95
N ARG A 403 -14.87 2.38 -23.77
CA ARG A 403 -14.41 3.26 -24.84
C ARG A 403 -14.27 2.57 -26.20
N GLY A 404 -14.46 1.25 -26.23
CA GLY A 404 -14.46 0.45 -27.45
C GLY A 404 -15.41 -0.74 -27.38
N ASP A 405 -15.50 -1.47 -28.48
CA ASP A 405 -16.38 -2.63 -28.61
C ASP A 405 -15.80 -3.84 -27.86
N LEU A 406 -16.33 -4.11 -26.66
CA LEU A 406 -15.88 -5.22 -25.81
C LEU A 406 -16.27 -6.59 -26.35
N VAL A 407 -17.37 -6.71 -27.10
CA VAL A 407 -17.76 -7.99 -27.70
C VAL A 407 -16.73 -8.37 -28.76
N ALA A 408 -16.39 -7.44 -29.66
CA ALA A 408 -15.34 -7.64 -30.65
C ALA A 408 -13.98 -7.89 -29.99
N ALA A 409 -13.61 -7.07 -28.99
CA ALA A 409 -12.31 -7.18 -28.32
C ALA A 409 -12.13 -8.44 -27.46
N THR A 410 -13.22 -9.11 -27.07
CA THR A 410 -13.17 -10.37 -26.32
C THR A 410 -13.45 -11.59 -27.19
N GLN A 411 -13.71 -11.37 -28.49
CA GLN A 411 -13.85 -12.43 -29.47
C GLN A 411 -12.51 -13.17 -29.63
N GLY A 412 -12.54 -14.49 -29.47
CA GLY A 412 -11.34 -15.33 -29.61
C GLY A 412 -10.53 -15.53 -28.32
N LEU A 413 -10.82 -14.81 -27.24
CA LEU A 413 -10.18 -15.07 -25.94
C LEU A 413 -10.50 -16.49 -25.44
N GLY A 414 -9.58 -17.05 -24.66
CA GLY A 414 -9.69 -18.29 -23.92
C GLY A 414 -10.74 -18.23 -22.81
N ASP A 415 -10.80 -19.27 -21.99
CA ASP A 415 -11.83 -19.38 -20.96
C ASP A 415 -11.69 -18.31 -19.87
N ILE A 416 -10.46 -17.92 -19.55
CA ILE A 416 -10.14 -16.91 -18.55
C ILE A 416 -9.19 -15.91 -19.19
N ALA A 417 -9.49 -14.62 -19.07
CA ALA A 417 -8.61 -13.54 -19.51
C ALA A 417 -8.54 -12.45 -18.44
N LEU A 418 -7.32 -12.07 -18.04
CA LEU A 418 -7.05 -11.14 -16.94
C LEU A 418 -6.07 -10.05 -17.40
N VAL A 419 -6.21 -8.84 -16.86
CA VAL A 419 -5.28 -7.73 -17.13
C VAL A 419 -4.09 -7.81 -16.20
N TYR A 420 -2.87 -7.79 -16.77
CA TYR A 420 -1.64 -7.82 -15.98
C TYR A 420 -0.87 -6.50 -16.06
N ALA A 421 -0.61 -5.90 -14.90
CA ALA A 421 0.27 -4.75 -14.73
C ALA A 421 1.64 -5.23 -14.24
N VAL A 422 2.59 -5.41 -15.16
CA VAL A 422 3.94 -5.96 -14.85
C VAL A 422 4.77 -5.07 -13.93
N ASP A 423 4.44 -3.78 -13.89
CA ASP A 423 5.11 -2.74 -13.12
C ASP A 423 4.43 -2.46 -11.77
N GLU A 424 3.46 -3.28 -11.36
CA GLU A 424 2.90 -3.21 -10.01
C GLU A 424 3.60 -4.20 -9.06
N PRO A 425 3.59 -3.93 -7.73
CA PRO A 425 3.89 -4.94 -6.73
C PRO A 425 3.07 -6.19 -6.97
N ILE A 426 3.64 -7.30 -6.54
CA ILE A 426 3.28 -8.59 -7.12
C ILE A 426 1.84 -8.98 -6.86
N TRP A 427 1.34 -8.70 -5.66
CA TRP A 427 -0.05 -8.91 -5.25
C TRP A 427 -1.06 -7.97 -5.92
N HIS A 428 -0.63 -6.93 -6.64
CA HIS A 428 -1.47 -6.05 -7.47
C HIS A 428 -1.24 -6.21 -8.98
N ARG A 429 -0.43 -7.19 -9.38
CA ARG A 429 -0.14 -7.43 -10.81
C ARG A 429 -1.35 -7.84 -11.62
N VAL A 430 -2.38 -8.39 -10.99
CA VAL A 430 -3.64 -8.71 -11.68
C VAL A 430 -4.67 -7.67 -11.29
N LEU A 431 -5.08 -6.84 -12.25
CA LEU A 431 -6.02 -5.77 -11.98
C LEU A 431 -7.45 -6.34 -11.86
N SER A 432 -8.15 -6.01 -10.78
CA SER A 432 -9.51 -6.50 -10.53
C SER A 432 -10.60 -5.71 -11.27
N GLY A 433 -10.24 -4.60 -11.94
CA GLY A 433 -11.18 -3.72 -12.63
C GLY A 433 -11.71 -4.25 -13.97
N PHE A 434 -11.02 -5.23 -14.57
CA PHE A 434 -11.50 -5.95 -15.75
C PHE A 434 -11.04 -7.40 -15.76
N SER A 435 -11.98 -8.33 -15.95
CA SER A 435 -11.67 -9.73 -16.23
C SER A 435 -12.78 -10.39 -17.01
N THR A 436 -12.48 -11.42 -17.81
CA THR A 436 -13.51 -12.13 -18.58
C THR A 436 -13.45 -13.63 -18.38
N TYR A 437 -14.64 -14.25 -18.39
CA TYR A 437 -14.82 -15.67 -18.14
C TYR A 437 -15.82 -16.27 -19.12
N ARG A 438 -15.44 -17.34 -19.82
CA ARG A 438 -16.37 -18.22 -20.51
C ARG A 438 -16.90 -19.26 -19.52
N PRO A 439 -18.21 -19.58 -19.49
CA PRO A 439 -18.74 -20.62 -18.61
C PRO A 439 -18.20 -22.01 -18.97
N SER A 440 -17.08 -22.38 -18.37
CA SER A 440 -16.41 -23.67 -18.53
C SER A 440 -16.04 -24.27 -17.18
N ALA A 441 -15.66 -25.54 -17.15
CA ALA A 441 -15.18 -26.19 -15.92
C ALA A 441 -13.95 -25.47 -15.31
N GLN A 442 -13.10 -24.87 -16.15
CA GLN A 442 -11.91 -24.13 -15.69
C GLN A 442 -12.32 -22.81 -15.03
N SER A 443 -13.16 -22.01 -15.68
CA SER A 443 -13.68 -20.76 -15.10
C SER A 443 -14.48 -21.02 -13.83
N ARG A 444 -15.29 -22.09 -13.79
CA ARG A 444 -16.02 -22.55 -12.61
C ARG A 444 -15.10 -22.81 -11.42
N ARG A 445 -14.03 -23.58 -11.63
CA ARG A 445 -13.05 -23.89 -10.58
C ARG A 445 -12.30 -22.63 -10.13
N PHE A 446 -11.87 -21.78 -11.08
CA PHE A 446 -11.18 -20.54 -10.79
C PHE A 446 -12.03 -19.58 -9.96
N LEU A 447 -13.24 -19.27 -10.44
CA LEU A 447 -14.18 -18.39 -9.76
C LEU A 447 -14.70 -19.00 -8.46
N GLY A 448 -14.81 -20.32 -8.37
CA GLY A 448 -15.17 -21.02 -7.12
C GLY A 448 -14.13 -20.81 -6.03
N ARG A 449 -12.84 -20.95 -6.35
CA ARG A 449 -11.73 -20.64 -5.42
C ARG A 449 -11.78 -19.16 -4.97
N MET A 450 -11.98 -18.23 -5.91
CA MET A 450 -12.14 -16.80 -5.61
C MET A 450 -13.33 -16.52 -4.70
N ALA A 451 -14.50 -17.08 -5.04
CA ALA A 451 -15.75 -16.90 -4.32
C ALA A 451 -15.66 -17.46 -2.90
N GLY A 452 -15.10 -18.66 -2.73
CA GLY A 452 -14.91 -19.28 -1.42
C GLY A 452 -13.95 -18.47 -0.54
N LEU A 453 -12.82 -18.00 -1.10
CA LEU A 453 -11.88 -17.13 -0.39
C LEU A 453 -12.54 -15.83 0.07
N ALA A 454 -13.25 -15.15 -0.83
CA ALA A 454 -13.95 -13.92 -0.51
C ALA A 454 -14.99 -14.13 0.59
N ALA A 455 -15.84 -15.15 0.44
CA ALA A 455 -16.92 -15.43 1.38
C ALA A 455 -16.41 -15.77 2.78
N LEU A 456 -15.46 -16.71 2.90
CA LEU A 456 -14.96 -17.16 4.20
C LEU A 456 -14.20 -16.06 4.95
N ASN A 457 -13.38 -15.28 4.23
CA ASN A 457 -12.63 -14.19 4.86
C ASN A 457 -13.55 -13.01 5.24
N LEU A 458 -14.61 -12.73 4.47
CA LEU A 458 -15.64 -11.77 4.86
C LEU A 458 -16.36 -12.21 6.13
N THR A 459 -16.87 -13.45 6.17
CA THR A 459 -17.69 -13.93 7.29
C THR A 459 -16.88 -14.25 8.54
N GLY A 460 -15.62 -14.64 8.37
CA GLY A 460 -14.65 -14.86 9.45
C GLY A 460 -13.99 -13.58 9.98
N GLY A 461 -14.33 -12.40 9.45
CA GLY A 461 -13.77 -11.12 9.91
C GLY A 461 -12.30 -10.91 9.56
N ARG A 462 -11.76 -11.64 8.58
CA ARG A 462 -10.35 -11.56 8.12
C ARG A 462 -10.19 -10.77 6.82
N ALA A 463 -11.28 -10.29 6.22
CA ALA A 463 -11.22 -9.55 4.97
C ALA A 463 -10.39 -8.26 5.09
N ARG A 464 -9.35 -8.19 4.26
CA ARG A 464 -8.41 -7.05 4.14
C ARG A 464 -8.83 -6.14 3.00
N TYR A 465 -8.37 -4.89 3.02
CA TYR A 465 -8.75 -3.87 2.03
C TYR A 465 -8.52 -4.34 0.56
N SER A 466 -7.42 -5.04 0.29
CA SER A 466 -7.06 -5.56 -1.04
C SER A 466 -7.28 -7.07 -1.20
N LEU A 467 -8.18 -7.68 -0.42
CA LEU A 467 -8.43 -9.12 -0.49
C LEU A 467 -8.83 -9.58 -1.89
N ASP A 468 -9.62 -8.80 -2.64
CA ASP A 468 -10.05 -9.18 -3.99
C ASP A 468 -8.87 -9.26 -4.98
N GLN A 469 -8.00 -8.24 -4.99
CA GLN A 469 -6.80 -8.21 -5.84
C GLN A 469 -5.80 -9.31 -5.44
N THR A 470 -5.56 -9.45 -4.13
CA THR A 470 -4.67 -10.49 -3.60
C THR A 470 -5.20 -11.89 -3.95
N ALA A 471 -6.48 -12.16 -3.73
CA ALA A 471 -7.09 -13.44 -4.06
C ALA A 471 -7.02 -13.72 -5.57
N LEU A 472 -7.25 -12.71 -6.41
CA LEU A 472 -7.19 -12.84 -7.87
C LEU A 472 -5.78 -13.22 -8.34
N TYR A 473 -4.75 -12.55 -7.79
CA TYR A 473 -3.35 -12.88 -8.04
C TYR A 473 -3.00 -14.30 -7.60
N VAL A 474 -3.39 -14.71 -6.39
CA VAL A 474 -3.12 -16.05 -5.87
C VAL A 474 -3.82 -17.12 -6.73
N CYS A 475 -5.12 -16.94 -7.02
CA CYS A 475 -5.87 -17.87 -7.86
C CYS A 475 -5.28 -17.99 -9.26
N ALA A 476 -4.84 -16.88 -9.88
CA ALA A 476 -4.20 -16.89 -11.19
C ALA A 476 -2.84 -17.60 -11.17
N THR A 477 -2.05 -17.38 -10.12
CA THR A 477 -0.75 -18.04 -9.93
C THR A 477 -0.93 -19.54 -9.80
N LEU A 478 -1.85 -19.99 -8.94
CA LEU A 478 -2.13 -21.41 -8.74
C LEU A 478 -2.76 -22.06 -9.97
N ALA A 479 -3.68 -21.38 -10.65
CA ALA A 479 -4.29 -21.90 -11.88
C ALA A 479 -3.24 -22.10 -12.98
N ARG A 480 -2.28 -21.19 -13.14
CA ARG A 480 -1.15 -21.35 -14.06
C ARG A 480 -0.24 -22.50 -13.67
N ALA A 481 0.07 -22.64 -12.37
CA ALA A 481 0.85 -23.78 -11.86
C ALA A 481 0.14 -25.12 -12.13
N ASP A 482 -1.19 -25.13 -12.06
CA ASP A 482 -2.06 -26.28 -12.39
C ASP A 482 -2.21 -26.52 -13.92
N GLY A 483 -1.56 -25.72 -14.77
CA GLY A 483 -1.64 -25.83 -16.24
C GLY A 483 -2.92 -25.25 -16.86
N THR A 484 -3.71 -24.48 -16.11
CA THR A 484 -4.91 -23.80 -16.62
C THR A 484 -4.49 -22.61 -17.52
N PRO A 485 -4.91 -22.57 -18.79
CA PRO A 485 -4.63 -21.43 -19.66
C PRO A 485 -5.32 -20.16 -19.15
N ILE A 486 -4.57 -19.07 -19.05
CA ILE A 486 -5.09 -17.73 -18.73
C ILE A 486 -4.49 -16.74 -19.71
N ASP A 487 -5.35 -16.14 -20.53
CA ASP A 487 -4.94 -15.09 -21.45
C ASP A 487 -4.53 -13.83 -20.68
N THR A 488 -3.41 -13.24 -21.10
CA THR A 488 -2.89 -12.00 -20.53
C THR A 488 -3.34 -10.84 -21.41
N LEU A 489 -4.18 -9.97 -20.85
CA LEU A 489 -4.70 -8.80 -21.53
C LEU A 489 -3.78 -7.58 -21.30
N PRO A 490 -3.62 -6.70 -22.31
CA PRO A 490 -2.91 -5.44 -22.15
C PRO A 490 -3.66 -4.47 -21.24
N LEU A 491 -2.96 -3.44 -20.75
CA LEU A 491 -3.52 -2.41 -19.86
C LEU A 491 -4.66 -1.60 -20.50
N GLU A 492 -4.81 -1.64 -21.82
CA GLU A 492 -5.92 -1.00 -22.55
C GLU A 492 -7.31 -1.49 -22.09
N TYR A 493 -7.40 -2.69 -21.50
CA TYR A 493 -8.63 -3.24 -20.92
C TYR A 493 -8.91 -2.75 -19.49
N CYS A 494 -8.02 -1.99 -18.87
CA CYS A 494 -8.17 -1.41 -17.52
C CYS A 494 -7.21 -0.20 -17.37
N ASP A 495 -7.39 0.81 -18.21
CA ASP A 495 -6.43 1.91 -18.35
C ASP A 495 -6.73 3.07 -17.39
N THR A 496 -5.75 3.40 -16.54
CA THR A 496 -5.81 4.52 -15.58
C THR A 496 -5.12 5.80 -16.10
N THR A 497 -4.58 5.75 -17.33
CA THR A 497 -3.92 6.87 -18.02
C THR A 497 -4.82 7.54 -19.07
N PHE A 498 -5.95 6.91 -19.38
CA PHE A 498 -7.00 7.43 -20.26
C PHE A 498 -6.57 7.67 -21.70
N GLN A 499 -5.81 6.75 -22.30
CA GLN A 499 -5.46 6.83 -23.71
C GLN A 499 -6.70 6.65 -24.60
N ASP A 500 -6.71 7.29 -25.77
CA ASP A 500 -7.87 7.26 -26.67
C ASP A 500 -8.09 5.90 -27.34
N HIS A 501 -7.05 5.06 -27.41
CA HIS A 501 -7.13 3.70 -27.96
C HIS A 501 -7.55 2.66 -26.91
N SER A 502 -7.64 3.03 -25.63
CA SER A 502 -8.02 2.10 -24.56
C SER A 502 -9.47 1.66 -24.69
N LEU A 503 -9.75 0.41 -24.34
CA LEU A 503 -11.08 -0.18 -24.37
C LEU A 503 -11.89 0.13 -23.11
N VAL A 504 -11.21 0.22 -21.97
CA VAL A 504 -11.84 0.55 -20.68
C VAL A 504 -10.96 1.54 -19.96
N TRP A 505 -11.55 2.66 -19.56
CA TRP A 505 -10.96 3.63 -18.66
C TRP A 505 -11.37 3.30 -17.23
N SER A 506 -10.41 3.15 -16.32
CA SER A 506 -10.66 2.86 -14.91
C SER A 506 -10.17 4.01 -14.03
N VAL A 507 -10.80 4.19 -12.87
CA VAL A 507 -10.50 5.31 -11.97
C VAL A 507 -9.00 5.38 -11.62
N THR A 508 -8.45 6.59 -11.55
CA THR A 508 -7.04 6.83 -11.24
C THR A 508 -6.86 7.55 -9.92
N GLN A 509 -5.75 7.28 -9.23
CA GLN A 509 -5.31 8.07 -8.07
C GLN A 509 -4.55 9.35 -8.49
N SER A 510 -4.21 9.49 -9.78
CA SER A 510 -3.53 10.68 -10.30
C SER A 510 -4.47 11.87 -10.39
N LYS A 511 -4.28 12.87 -9.52
CA LYS A 511 -5.04 14.13 -9.55
C LYS A 511 -4.94 14.86 -10.90
N GLN A 512 -3.79 14.76 -11.57
CA GLN A 512 -3.55 15.41 -12.87
C GLN A 512 -4.41 14.78 -13.98
N LEU A 513 -4.54 13.45 -13.98
CA LEU A 513 -5.27 12.72 -15.01
C LEU A 513 -6.78 12.63 -14.70
N ALA A 514 -7.15 12.69 -13.42
CA ALA A 514 -8.53 12.55 -12.96
C ALA A 514 -9.50 13.52 -13.66
N GLY A 515 -9.05 14.73 -14.04
CA GLY A 515 -9.88 15.72 -14.73
C GLY A 515 -10.48 15.21 -16.05
N ARG A 516 -9.68 14.52 -16.88
CA ARG A 516 -10.13 13.99 -18.19
C ARG A 516 -11.22 12.93 -18.02
N PHE A 517 -11.05 12.06 -17.03
CA PHE A 517 -12.04 11.04 -16.69
C PHE A 517 -13.35 11.65 -16.21
N GLN A 518 -13.28 12.60 -15.27
CA GLN A 518 -14.47 13.26 -14.74
C GLN A 518 -15.21 14.06 -15.82
N GLU A 519 -14.49 14.74 -16.71
CA GLU A 519 -15.09 15.50 -17.81
C GLU A 519 -15.87 14.59 -18.78
N LEU A 520 -15.33 13.41 -19.13
CA LEU A 520 -16.07 12.44 -19.92
C LEU A 520 -17.29 11.90 -19.17
N LYS A 521 -17.10 11.48 -17.91
CA LYS A 521 -18.18 10.97 -17.06
C LYS A 521 -19.34 11.97 -16.95
N SER A 522 -19.04 13.23 -16.69
CA SER A 522 -20.04 14.31 -16.60
C SER A 522 -20.74 14.54 -17.93
N ARG A 523 -20.03 14.52 -19.07
CA ARG A 523 -20.65 14.66 -20.39
C ARG A 523 -21.62 13.52 -20.71
N ILE A 524 -21.25 12.28 -20.38
CA ILE A 524 -22.13 11.11 -20.55
C ILE A 524 -23.41 11.30 -19.73
N LEU A 525 -23.29 11.66 -18.45
CA LEU A 525 -24.44 11.85 -17.57
C LEU A 525 -25.33 13.06 -17.93
N GLN A 526 -24.77 14.10 -18.58
CA GLN A 526 -25.52 15.31 -18.97
C GLN A 526 -26.25 15.17 -20.31
N ARG A 527 -25.83 14.25 -21.19
CA ARG A 527 -26.32 14.12 -22.57
C ARG A 527 -27.81 13.74 -22.64
N ASP A 528 -28.31 13.05 -21.62
CA ASP A 528 -29.63 12.42 -21.67
C ASP A 528 -30.73 13.13 -20.85
N GLY A 529 -30.53 14.41 -20.50
CA GLY A 529 -31.63 15.31 -20.13
C GLY A 529 -32.30 15.07 -18.78
N GLU A 530 -31.65 14.41 -17.83
CA GLU A 530 -32.12 14.35 -16.44
C GLU A 530 -31.05 14.90 -15.49
N GLU A 531 -31.44 15.87 -14.65
CA GLU A 531 -30.83 16.06 -13.33
C GLU A 531 -30.76 14.66 -12.70
N GLY A 532 -29.56 14.05 -12.67
CA GLY A 532 -29.40 12.63 -12.39
C GLY A 532 -30.27 12.20 -11.22
N LEU A 533 -31.18 11.25 -11.45
CA LEU A 533 -32.19 10.73 -10.52
C LEU A 533 -31.78 10.95 -9.04
N VAL A 534 -32.17 12.09 -8.48
CA VAL A 534 -32.09 12.34 -7.04
C VAL A 534 -33.20 11.47 -6.47
N LEU A 535 -32.83 10.31 -5.92
CA LEU A 535 -33.75 9.51 -5.14
C LEU A 535 -34.37 10.42 -4.07
N SER A 536 -35.68 10.65 -4.16
CA SER A 536 -36.41 11.49 -3.23
C SER A 536 -36.32 10.88 -1.84
N GLY A 537 -35.39 11.37 -1.03
CA GLY A 537 -35.26 10.95 0.37
C GLY A 537 -33.83 10.92 0.89
N GLN A 538 -33.09 12.03 0.82
CA GLN A 538 -32.04 12.35 1.79
C GLN A 538 -31.58 13.81 1.63
N ARG A 539 -32.03 14.66 2.56
CA ARG A 539 -31.29 15.85 3.02
C ARG A 539 -30.50 15.45 4.25
#